data_AF-A0A1B9H478-F1
#
_entry.id   AF-A0A1B9H478-F1
#
_cell.length_a   1.000
_cell.length_b   1.000
_cell.length_c   1.000
_cell.angle_alpha   90.00
_cell.angle_beta   90.00
_cell.angle_gamma   90.00
#
_symmetry.space_group_name_H-M   'P 1'
#
loop_
_entity.id
_entity.type
_entity.pdbx_description
1 polymer ?
#
loop_
_entity_poly.entity_id
_entity_poly.type
_entity_poly.pdbx_seq_one_letter_code
_entity_poly.pdbx_strand_id
1 'polypeptide(L)'
;MSGSSTDRAPVKPIKFEPNHIYLQVSFNPSSSSSNPVPPTNIVHSSLSAKYLGPVGELKGEGIYQVVQADDGSAVRRDALTWSEKEKEVVAAVKKSEGVKGVKVMPELKQRAKRDEF
;
A
#
# COMPACT_ATOMS: atom_id res chain seq x y z
N MET A 1 36.73 -14.72 -8.55
CA MET A 1 35.55 -13.92 -8.98
C MET A 1 34.41 -14.31 -8.07
N SER A 2 34.18 -13.55 -6.99
CA SER A 2 33.15 -13.87 -5.99
C SER A 2 31.88 -13.10 -6.35
N GLY A 3 30.87 -13.81 -6.85
CA GLY A 3 29.55 -13.27 -7.12
C GLY A 3 28.82 -13.01 -5.80
N SER A 4 28.61 -11.75 -5.47
CA SER A 4 27.73 -11.32 -4.38
C SER A 4 26.27 -11.51 -4.81
N SER A 5 25.74 -12.72 -4.61
CA SER A 5 24.30 -12.96 -4.66
C SER A 5 23.64 -12.26 -3.49
N THR A 6 23.10 -11.06 -3.73
CA THR A 6 22.24 -10.35 -2.79
C THR A 6 21.02 -11.24 -2.54
N ASP A 7 20.99 -11.90 -1.39
CA ASP A 7 19.86 -12.66 -0.86
C ASP A 7 18.70 -11.68 -0.61
N ARG A 8 17.96 -11.35 -1.67
CA ARG A 8 16.66 -10.70 -1.55
C ARG A 8 15.72 -11.77 -1.05
N ALA A 9 15.55 -11.84 0.27
CA ALA A 9 14.53 -12.66 0.89
C ALA A 9 13.23 -12.53 0.08
N PRO A 10 12.60 -13.64 -0.34
CA PRO A 10 11.44 -13.60 -1.21
C PRO A 10 10.35 -12.74 -0.56
N VAL A 11 9.92 -11.71 -1.27
CA VAL A 11 8.82 -10.85 -0.83
C VAL A 11 7.58 -11.74 -0.74
N LYS A 12 7.14 -12.04 0.49
CA LYS A 12 5.93 -12.84 0.70
C LYS A 12 4.78 -12.16 -0.06
N PRO A 13 4.00 -12.90 -0.85
CA PRO A 13 2.86 -12.33 -1.54
C PRO A 13 1.92 -11.73 -0.51
N ILE A 14 1.59 -10.44 -0.70
CA ILE A 14 0.65 -9.73 0.17
C ILE A 14 -0.71 -10.41 0.00
N LYS A 15 -1.23 -11.01 1.08
CA LYS A 15 -2.57 -11.55 1.08
C LYS A 15 -3.55 -10.40 1.19
N PHE A 16 -4.29 -10.18 0.11
CA PHE A 16 -5.32 -9.16 0.08
C PHE A 16 -6.68 -9.75 0.45
N GLU A 17 -7.37 -9.08 1.35
CA GLU A 17 -8.73 -9.41 1.76
C GLU A 17 -9.72 -8.54 0.96
N PRO A 18 -10.73 -9.11 0.29
CA PRO A 18 -11.60 -8.37 -0.63
C PRO A 18 -12.37 -7.23 0.05
N ASN A 19 -12.69 -7.40 1.34
CA ASN A 19 -13.42 -6.42 2.14
C ASN A 19 -12.53 -5.30 2.69
N HIS A 20 -11.20 -5.39 2.56
CA HIS A 20 -10.29 -4.35 3.05
C HIS A 20 -9.93 -3.35 1.96
N ILE A 21 -9.55 -2.16 2.40
CA ILE A 21 -9.06 -1.10 1.54
C ILE A 21 -7.54 -1.12 1.45
N TYR A 22 -7.05 -1.09 0.22
CA TYR A 22 -5.63 -1.03 -0.10
C TYR A 22 -5.34 0.17 -1.01
N LEU A 23 -4.22 0.83 -0.74
CA LEU A 23 -3.71 1.96 -1.50
C LEU A 23 -2.36 1.55 -2.11
N GLN A 24 -2.23 1.73 -3.42
CA GLN A 24 -0.94 1.73 -4.08
C GLN A 24 -0.41 3.16 -4.05
N VAL A 25 0.69 3.39 -3.36
CA VAL A 25 1.34 4.70 -3.23
C VAL A 25 2.64 4.65 -4.00
N SER A 26 2.76 5.55 -4.96
CA SER A 26 4.00 5.82 -5.68
C SER A 26 4.72 6.98 -4.99
N PHE A 27 5.94 6.76 -4.55
CA PHE A 27 6.78 7.75 -3.90
C PHE A 27 8.11 7.89 -4.65
N ASN A 28 8.69 9.09 -4.60
CA ASN A 28 9.97 9.40 -5.21
C ASN A 28 11.05 8.59 -4.50
N PRO A 29 11.82 7.77 -5.23
CA PRO A 29 12.96 7.08 -4.61
C PRO A 29 14.20 7.98 -4.41
N SER A 30 14.10 9.31 -4.56
CA SER A 30 15.24 10.25 -4.50
C SER A 30 15.61 10.65 -3.07
N SER A 31 16.86 10.82 -2.64
CA SER A 31 18.15 10.89 -3.33
C SER A 31 19.24 10.49 -2.31
N SER A 32 20.24 9.68 -2.70
CA SER A 32 21.45 9.29 -1.92
C SER A 32 21.42 8.02 -1.06
N SER A 33 20.29 7.39 -0.78
CA SER A 33 20.28 6.10 -0.06
C SER A 33 19.78 4.98 -0.96
N SER A 34 20.52 3.88 -1.05
CA SER A 34 20.24 2.74 -1.93
C SER A 34 18.91 2.03 -1.67
N ASN A 35 18.15 2.44 -0.65
CA ASN A 35 16.82 1.97 -0.30
C ASN A 35 15.86 3.16 -0.09
N PRO A 36 14.89 3.40 -0.99
CA PRO A 36 13.86 4.41 -0.74
C PRO A 36 13.02 3.97 0.45
N VAL A 37 12.98 4.79 1.50
CA VAL A 37 12.22 4.49 2.71
C VAL A 37 10.75 4.83 2.44
N PRO A 38 9.83 3.85 2.46
CA PRO A 38 8.41 4.14 2.32
C PRO A 38 7.95 5.01 3.50
N PRO A 39 7.11 6.04 3.29
CA PRO A 39 6.52 6.79 4.40
C PRO A 39 5.71 5.85 5.31
N THR A 40 6.26 5.50 6.47
CA THR A 40 5.64 4.57 7.40
C THR A 40 4.57 5.29 8.23
N ASN A 41 3.33 4.78 8.19
CA ASN A 41 2.16 5.27 8.93
C ASN A 41 1.77 6.72 8.60
N ILE A 42 1.01 6.87 7.50
CA ILE A 42 0.36 8.14 7.20
C ILE A 42 -0.96 8.19 7.97
N VAL A 43 -1.02 9.00 9.01
CA VAL A 43 -2.20 9.17 9.86
C VAL A 43 -3.02 10.35 9.37
N HIS A 44 -4.32 10.16 9.16
CA HIS A 44 -5.26 11.22 8.86
C HIS A 44 -6.59 11.02 9.59
N SER A 45 -6.87 11.93 10.54
CA SER A 45 -8.03 11.84 11.43
C SER A 45 -8.09 10.49 12.18
N SER A 46 -9.18 9.74 12.01
CA SER A 46 -9.41 8.43 12.63
C SER A 46 -8.87 7.26 11.81
N LEU A 47 -8.20 7.53 10.67
CA LEU A 47 -7.71 6.51 9.74
C LEU A 47 -6.19 6.64 9.57
N SER A 48 -5.55 5.52 9.25
CA SER A 48 -4.11 5.44 9.01
C SER A 48 -3.82 4.52 7.83
N ALA A 49 -2.79 4.83 7.05
CA ALA A 49 -2.28 3.98 5.98
C ALA A 49 -1.04 3.21 6.48
N LYS A 50 -1.22 1.92 6.73
CA LYS A 50 -0.16 1.00 7.17
C LYS A 50 0.55 0.38 5.98
N TYR A 51 1.86 0.53 5.89
CA TYR A 51 2.66 -0.08 4.83
C TYR A 51 2.66 -1.62 4.96
N LEU A 52 2.31 -2.33 3.89
CA LEU A 52 2.30 -3.79 3.82
C LEU A 52 3.50 -4.35 3.05
N GLY A 53 4.02 -3.61 2.08
CA GLY A 53 5.16 -4.06 1.28
C GLY A 53 5.24 -3.39 -0.09
N PRO A 54 6.28 -3.72 -0.87
CA PRO A 54 6.47 -3.17 -2.21
C PRO A 54 5.51 -3.79 -3.23
N VAL A 55 5.30 -3.09 -4.34
CA VAL A 55 4.57 -3.63 -5.50
C VAL A 55 5.55 -4.43 -6.37
N GLY A 56 5.56 -5.75 -6.20
CA GLY A 56 6.51 -6.62 -6.91
C GLY A 56 7.96 -6.23 -6.61
N GLU A 57 8.73 -5.90 -7.65
CA GLU A 57 10.12 -5.46 -7.53
C GLU A 57 10.32 -3.94 -7.76
N LEU A 58 9.22 -3.18 -7.90
CA LEU A 58 9.25 -1.76 -8.24
C LEU A 58 9.78 -0.94 -7.07
N LYS A 59 10.86 -0.18 -7.32
CA LYS A 59 11.42 0.77 -6.35
C LYS A 59 10.62 2.07 -6.42
N GLY A 60 10.10 2.51 -5.29
CA GLY A 60 9.25 3.72 -5.22
C GLY A 60 7.76 3.44 -5.34
N GLU A 61 7.33 2.18 -5.24
CA GLU A 61 5.91 1.83 -5.15
C GLU A 61 5.64 0.88 -3.99
N GLY A 62 4.59 1.17 -3.25
CA GLY A 62 4.23 0.45 -2.04
C GLY A 62 2.73 0.23 -1.92
N ILE A 63 2.36 -0.93 -1.37
CA ILE A 63 1.00 -1.23 -0.95
C ILE A 63 0.84 -0.83 0.51
N TYR A 64 -0.24 -0.11 0.77
CA TYR A 64 -0.66 0.32 2.09
C TYR A 64 -2.07 -0.18 2.35
N GLN A 65 -2.35 -0.61 3.58
CA GLN A 65 -3.69 -0.96 4.04
C GLN A 65 -4.26 0.18 4.86
N VAL A 66 -5.52 0.53 4.62
CA VAL A 66 -6.20 1.51 5.46
C VAL A 66 -6.71 0.82 6.72
N VAL A 67 -6.26 1.32 7.86
CA VAL A 67 -6.60 0.84 9.19
C VAL A 67 -7.17 1.99 10.02
N GLN A 68 -7.95 1.69 11.05
CA GLN A 68 -8.35 2.68 12.04
C GLN A 68 -7.12 3.13 12.83
N ALA A 69 -6.99 4.44 13.06
CA ALA A 69 -5.86 5.00 13.80
C ALA A 69 -5.91 4.62 15.29
N ASP A 70 -7.11 4.44 15.84
CA ASP A 70 -7.34 4.12 17.26
C ASP A 70 -6.87 2.70 17.64
N ASP A 71 -7.34 1.70 16.88
CA ASP A 71 -7.16 0.29 17.21
C ASP A 71 -6.26 -0.46 16.22
N GLY A 72 -5.93 0.13 15.07
CA GLY A 72 -5.17 -0.54 14.00
C GLY A 72 -5.99 -1.59 13.24
N SER A 73 -7.28 -1.73 13.54
CA SER A 73 -8.21 -2.60 12.81
C SER A 73 -8.38 -2.19 11.35
N ALA A 74 -8.39 -3.17 10.44
CA ALA A 74 -8.57 -2.90 9.01
C ALA A 74 -9.94 -2.27 8.72
N VAL A 75 -9.94 -1.21 7.90
CA VAL A 75 -11.17 -0.56 7.47
C VAL A 75 -11.81 -1.37 6.36
N ARG A 76 -13.11 -1.61 6.52
CA ARG A 76 -13.93 -2.27 5.51
C ARG A 76 -14.31 -1.32 4.39
N ARG A 77 -14.37 -1.84 3.16
CA ARG A 77 -14.74 -1.07 1.96
C ARG A 77 -16.19 -0.58 1.98
N ASP A 78 -17.09 -1.37 2.57
CA ASP A 78 -18.50 -1.05 2.77
C ASP A 78 -18.76 -0.13 3.99
N ALA A 79 -17.72 0.21 4.76
CA ALA A 79 -17.88 1.10 5.90
C ALA A 79 -18.14 2.55 5.43
N LEU A 80 -19.18 3.18 5.99
CA LEU A 80 -19.48 4.60 5.76
C LEU A 80 -18.26 5.49 5.99
N THR A 81 -17.47 5.17 7.02
CA THR A 81 -16.24 5.89 7.37
C THR A 81 -15.23 5.95 6.23
N TRP A 82 -15.15 4.91 5.39
CA TRP A 82 -14.31 4.94 4.20
C TRP A 82 -14.96 5.78 3.10
N SER A 83 -16.23 5.54 2.79
CA SER A 83 -16.93 6.27 1.72
C SER A 83 -16.92 7.78 1.91
N GLU A 84 -17.03 8.26 3.14
CA GLU A 84 -17.01 9.69 3.46
C GLU A 84 -15.59 10.26 3.47
N LYS A 85 -14.60 9.51 3.98
CA LYS A 85 -13.23 10.00 4.20
C LYS A 85 -12.23 9.60 3.12
N GLU A 86 -12.63 8.81 2.12
CA GLU A 86 -11.74 8.29 1.07
C GLU A 86 -10.93 9.42 0.42
N LYS A 87 -11.62 10.48 -0.03
CA LYS A 87 -10.97 11.61 -0.70
C LYS A 87 -9.98 12.33 0.21
N GLU A 88 -10.31 12.46 1.49
CA GLU A 88 -9.47 13.12 2.48
C GLU A 88 -8.22 12.30 2.79
N VAL A 89 -8.38 10.99 3.00
CA VAL A 89 -7.26 10.05 3.23
C VAL A 89 -6.33 10.03 2.02
N VAL A 90 -6.88 9.90 0.80
CA VAL A 90 -6.09 9.91 -0.43
C VAL A 90 -5.34 11.23 -0.59
N ALA A 91 -5.98 12.36 -0.30
CA ALA A 91 -5.35 13.68 -0.34
C ALA A 91 -4.24 13.82 0.71
N ALA A 92 -4.43 13.29 1.92
CA ALA A 92 -3.44 13.32 2.99
C ALA A 92 -2.20 12.47 2.65
N VAL A 93 -2.42 11.26 2.12
CA VAL A 93 -1.34 10.40 1.60
C VAL A 93 -0.60 11.11 0.47
N LYS A 94 -1.30 11.77 -0.44
CA LYS A 94 -0.68 12.53 -1.53
C LYS A 94 0.11 13.75 -1.05
N LYS A 95 -0.28 14.36 0.07
CA LYS A 95 0.44 15.47 0.72
C LYS A 95 1.66 15.02 1.53
N SER A 96 1.81 13.71 1.77
CA SER A 96 2.96 13.19 2.52
C SER A 96 4.25 13.41 1.73
N GLU A 97 5.32 13.73 2.45
CA GLU A 97 6.61 14.02 1.84
C GLU A 97 7.09 12.83 0.99
N GLY A 98 7.59 13.13 -0.21
CA GLY A 98 8.07 12.11 -1.13
C GLY A 98 6.98 11.36 -1.90
N VAL A 99 5.69 11.52 -1.61
CA VAL A 99 4.62 10.86 -2.38
C VAL A 99 4.39 11.57 -3.72
N LYS A 100 4.42 10.80 -4.81
CA LYS A 100 4.11 11.26 -6.18
C LYS A 100 2.67 10.97 -6.58
N GLY A 101 2.15 9.83 -6.16
CA GLY A 101 0.85 9.35 -6.59
C GLY A 101 0.24 8.40 -5.57
N VAL A 102 -1.08 8.40 -5.53
CA VAL A 102 -1.87 7.49 -4.69
C VAL A 102 -2.99 6.95 -5.56
N LYS A 103 -3.13 5.63 -5.57
CA LYS A 103 -4.19 4.92 -6.28
C LYS A 103 -4.89 3.99 -5.31
N VAL A 104 -6.19 4.20 -5.11
CA VAL A 104 -7.02 3.24 -4.38
C VAL A 104 -7.13 1.98 -5.24
N MET A 105 -6.74 0.83 -4.69
CA MET A 105 -6.89 -0.42 -5.40
C MET A 105 -8.39 -0.75 -5.49
N PRO A 106 -8.91 -1.13 -6.68
CA PRO A 106 -10.28 -1.56 -6.80
C PRO A 106 -10.52 -2.82 -5.96
N GLU A 107 -11.78 -3.18 -5.77
CA GLU A 107 -12.12 -4.48 -5.21
C GLU A 107 -11.35 -5.55 -5.97
N LEU A 108 -10.59 -6.36 -5.24
CA LEU A 108 -9.92 -7.50 -5.82
C LEU A 108 -10.99 -8.53 -6.11
N LYS A 109 -11.64 -8.36 -7.26
CA LYS A 109 -12.38 -9.43 -7.92
C LYS A 109 -11.33 -10.49 -8.19
N GLN A 110 -11.27 -11.45 -7.27
CA GLN A 110 -10.50 -12.67 -7.39
C GLN A 110 -10.69 -13.12 -8.84
N ARG A 111 -9.60 -13.11 -9.64
CA ARG A 111 -9.69 -13.60 -11.01
C ARG A 111 -10.25 -15.01 -10.88
N ALA A 112 -11.46 -15.22 -11.38
CA ALA A 112 -11.96 -16.56 -11.58
C ALA A 112 -10.86 -17.29 -12.33
N LYS A 113 -10.35 -18.39 -11.75
CA LYS A 113 -9.51 -19.31 -12.52
C LYS A 113 -10.29 -19.59 -13.79
N ARG A 114 -9.77 -19.16 -14.94
CA ARG A 114 -10.31 -19.60 -16.21
C ARG A 114 -9.92 -21.07 -16.27
N ASP A 115 -10.89 -21.92 -15.95
CA ASP A 115 -10.81 -23.33 -16.26
C ASP A 115 -10.70 -23.42 -17.79
N GLU A 116 -9.49 -23.72 -18.27
CA GLU A 116 -9.27 -24.08 -19.66
C GLU A 116 -9.63 -25.57 -19.76
N PHE A 117 -10.89 -25.85 -20.07
CA PHE A 117 -11.38 -27.16 -20.50
C PHE A 117 -11.74 -27.11 -21.98
#